data_AF-A0A1V0DCZ1-F1
#
_entry.id   AF-A0A1V0DCZ1-F1
#
_cell.length_a   1.000
_cell.length_b   1.000
_cell.length_c   1.000
_cell.angle_alpha   90.00
_cell.angle_beta   90.00
_cell.angle_gamma   90.00
#
_symmetry.space_group_name_H-M   'P 1'
#
loop_
_entity.id
_entity.type
_entity.pdbx_description
1 polymer ?
#
loop_
_entity_poly.entity_id
_entity_poly.type
_entity_poly.pdbx_seq_one_letter_code
_entity_poly.pdbx_strand_id
1 'polypeptide(L)'
;MEPTGRVPRARWTHLRALVRGLVEYAGLLEGGIAVALVLGTYALLQRTPDPALLLVAGCAVALVYLAERTLARAPEDGFTCPDRVAWLQGHRGLVVGVAGLLVAGCGLGLLALRPMTLGLGVVLGLAGAGYMLPVGPGRRRLKAHPWLKPATISGAWAVGAVMMPALEAGVALTGMLLWLVVYRWCLLLPNVLLADWADRAGDARAGLQTLATRYPLAALRQAAGLALGLAMAGGALAASVASDPVRWWVDLVGYGLMLGVVLGVPEGAGRRLGRLLDVLVAWPLVTALGAWGMGRL
;
A
#
# COMPACT_ATOMS: atom_id res chain seq x y z
N MET A 1 11.81 52.37 1.43
CA MET A 1 10.82 51.29 1.27
C MET A 1 11.59 50.01 0.98
N GLU A 2 11.77 49.17 1.98
CA GLU A 2 12.39 47.84 1.82
C GLU A 2 11.42 46.81 2.43
N PRO A 3 10.83 45.89 1.64
CA PRO A 3 9.90 44.91 2.14
C PRO A 3 10.68 43.68 2.60
N THR A 4 11.14 43.63 3.85
CA THR A 4 11.75 42.41 4.41
C THR A 4 10.73 41.60 5.19
N GLY A 5 9.75 41.06 4.46
CA GLY A 5 8.83 40.02 4.92
C GLY A 5 9.52 38.66 5.10
N ARG A 6 10.53 38.56 5.97
CA ARG A 6 11.11 37.27 6.35
C ARG A 6 10.14 36.54 7.28
N VAL A 7 9.41 35.58 6.73
CA VAL A 7 8.63 34.62 7.53
C VAL A 7 9.57 33.93 8.53
N PRO A 8 9.25 33.90 9.85
CA PRO A 8 10.14 33.33 10.85
C PRO A 8 10.41 31.84 10.59
N ARG A 9 11.68 31.41 10.63
CA ARG A 9 12.10 30.00 10.44
C ARG A 9 11.31 28.99 11.28
N ALA A 10 10.81 29.39 12.46
CA ALA A 10 9.98 28.56 13.34
C ALA A 10 8.63 28.15 12.71
N ARG A 11 8.01 28.99 11.86
CA ARG A 11 6.74 28.62 11.21
C ARG A 11 6.92 27.48 10.19
N TRP A 12 8.07 27.45 9.52
CA TRP A 12 8.39 26.42 8.53
C TRP A 12 8.65 25.04 9.15
N THR A 13 9.23 24.98 10.35
CA THR A 13 9.44 23.71 11.05
C THR A 13 8.13 23.09 11.51
N HIS A 14 7.17 23.90 11.98
CA HIS A 14 5.84 23.42 12.36
C HIS A 14 5.03 22.92 11.16
N LEU A 15 5.01 23.68 10.05
CA LEU A 15 4.30 23.25 8.85
C LEU A 15 4.86 21.94 8.28
N ARG A 16 6.19 21.79 8.24
CA ARG A 16 6.83 20.55 7.79
C ARG A 16 6.46 19.36 8.69
N ALA A 17 6.47 19.54 10.01
CA ALA A 17 6.06 18.49 10.95
C ALA A 17 4.58 18.12 10.79
N LEU A 18 3.72 19.10 10.53
CA LEU A 18 2.29 18.90 10.27
C LEU A 18 2.06 18.08 8.99
N VAL A 19 2.64 18.52 7.87
CA VAL A 19 2.52 17.84 6.57
C VAL A 19 3.07 16.43 6.66
N ARG A 20 4.24 16.27 7.28
CA ARG A 20 4.84 14.96 7.50
C ARG A 20 3.93 14.04 8.32
N GLY A 21 3.34 14.56 9.39
CA GLY A 21 2.41 13.77 10.21
C GLY A 21 1.13 13.38 9.46
N LEU A 22 0.58 14.27 8.62
CA LEU A 22 -0.55 13.92 7.76
C LEU A 22 -0.19 12.81 6.76
N VAL A 23 0.95 12.93 6.09
CA VAL A 23 1.39 11.93 5.09
C VAL A 23 1.75 10.60 5.74
N GLU A 24 2.62 10.61 6.75
CA GLU A 24 3.17 9.39 7.36
C GLU A 24 2.21 8.76 8.39
N TYR A 25 1.47 9.56 9.15
CA TYR A 25 0.69 9.06 10.30
C TYR A 25 -0.80 8.95 10.00
N ALA A 26 -1.37 9.81 9.16
CA ALA A 26 -2.81 9.80 8.89
C ALA A 26 -3.26 8.84 7.76
N GLY A 27 -2.36 7.99 7.25
CA GLY A 27 -2.70 6.97 6.24
C GLY A 27 -2.68 7.48 4.80
N LEU A 28 -2.34 8.75 4.57
CA LEU A 28 -2.42 9.37 3.25
C LEU A 28 -1.36 8.84 2.28
N LEU A 29 -0.19 8.44 2.78
CA LEU A 29 0.81 7.77 1.97
C LEU A 29 0.25 6.46 1.40
N GLU A 30 -0.37 5.64 2.24
CA GLU A 30 -0.95 4.36 1.85
C GLU A 30 -2.15 4.55 0.89
N GLY A 31 -2.97 5.58 1.11
CA GLY A 31 -3.98 5.99 0.14
C GLY A 31 -3.38 6.34 -1.23
N GLY A 32 -2.28 7.10 -1.25
CA GLY A 32 -1.55 7.42 -2.48
C GLY A 32 -0.98 6.19 -3.18
N ILE A 33 -0.44 5.23 -2.42
CA ILE A 33 0.03 3.94 -2.95
C ILE A 33 -1.12 3.16 -3.59
N ALA A 34 -2.30 3.14 -2.96
CA ALA A 34 -3.48 2.47 -3.53
C ALA A 34 -3.88 3.08 -4.88
N VAL A 35 -3.90 4.41 -4.97
CA VAL A 35 -4.16 5.14 -6.23
C VAL A 35 -3.10 4.79 -7.29
N ALA A 36 -1.82 4.77 -6.92
CA ALA A 36 -0.72 4.41 -7.82
C ALA A 36 -0.89 2.99 -8.40
N LEU A 37 -1.23 2.02 -7.56
CA LEU A 37 -1.46 0.63 -7.98
C LEU A 37 -2.65 0.51 -8.94
N VAL A 38 -3.77 1.16 -8.62
CA VAL A 38 -4.98 1.16 -9.46
C VAL A 38 -4.70 1.83 -10.82
N LEU A 39 -4.01 2.97 -10.83
CA LEU A 39 -3.60 3.67 -12.04
C LEU A 39 -2.69 2.79 -12.92
N GLY A 40 -1.69 2.14 -12.33
CA GLY A 40 -0.82 1.24 -13.07
C GLY A 40 -1.55 0.02 -13.64
N THR A 41 -2.58 -0.48 -12.95
CA THR A 41 -3.46 -1.51 -13.52
C THR A 41 -4.26 -0.98 -14.70
N TYR A 42 -4.88 0.21 -14.61
CA TYR A 42 -5.57 0.83 -15.76
C TYR A 42 -4.63 0.97 -16.97
N ALA A 43 -3.39 1.36 -16.73
CA ALA A 43 -2.37 1.45 -17.77
C ALA A 43 -2.09 0.10 -18.43
N LEU A 44 -1.89 -0.97 -17.65
CA LEU A 44 -1.65 -2.32 -18.19
C LEU A 44 -2.88 -2.92 -18.89
N LEU A 45 -4.08 -2.61 -18.41
CA LEU A 45 -5.35 -3.03 -19.04
C LEU A 45 -5.71 -2.20 -20.28
N GLN A 46 -4.97 -1.12 -20.55
CA GLN A 46 -5.24 -0.17 -21.63
C GLN A 46 -6.65 0.44 -21.53
N ARG A 47 -7.03 0.84 -20.31
CA ARG A 47 -8.33 1.45 -20.00
C ARG A 47 -8.14 2.83 -19.39
N THR A 48 -9.11 3.70 -19.64
CA THR A 48 -9.18 5.03 -19.03
C THR A 48 -9.45 4.90 -17.53
N PRO A 49 -8.66 5.55 -16.65
CA PRO A 49 -8.90 5.51 -15.21
C PRO A 49 -10.25 6.12 -14.83
N ASP A 50 -10.99 5.44 -13.95
CA ASP A 50 -12.22 5.97 -13.39
C ASP A 50 -11.92 6.86 -12.17
N PRO A 51 -12.26 8.16 -12.19
CA PRO A 51 -11.91 9.08 -11.12
C PRO A 51 -12.62 8.78 -9.80
N ALA A 52 -13.83 8.21 -9.83
CA ALA A 52 -14.54 7.82 -8.63
C ALA A 52 -13.84 6.63 -7.96
N LEU A 53 -13.37 5.65 -8.73
CA LEU A 53 -12.61 4.53 -8.20
C LEU A 53 -11.28 4.98 -7.60
N LEU A 54 -10.57 5.92 -8.25
CA LEU A 54 -9.32 6.47 -7.70
C LEU A 54 -9.57 7.18 -6.35
N LEU A 55 -10.65 7.97 -6.27
CA LEU A 55 -11.04 8.64 -5.03
C LEU A 55 -11.37 7.62 -3.94
N VAL A 56 -12.17 6.59 -4.24
CA VAL A 56 -12.51 5.53 -3.29
C VAL A 56 -11.27 4.75 -2.85
N ALA A 57 -10.40 4.34 -3.78
CA ALA A 57 -9.18 3.59 -3.45
C ALA A 57 -8.29 4.37 -2.49
N GLY A 58 -8.05 5.66 -2.78
CA GLY A 58 -7.25 6.52 -1.91
C GLY A 58 -7.89 6.76 -0.55
N CYS A 59 -9.16 7.16 -0.53
CA CYS A 59 -9.86 7.49 0.71
C CYS A 59 -10.09 6.26 1.59
N ALA A 60 -10.52 5.13 1.03
CA ALA A 60 -10.81 3.92 1.79
C ALA A 60 -9.54 3.35 2.43
N VAL A 61 -8.43 3.26 1.68
CA VAL A 61 -7.16 2.77 2.24
C VAL A 61 -6.64 3.73 3.32
N ALA A 62 -6.66 5.04 3.08
CA ALA A 62 -6.27 6.01 4.10
C ALA A 62 -7.12 5.89 5.37
N LEU A 63 -8.44 5.69 5.25
CA LEU A 63 -9.33 5.45 6.38
C LEU A 63 -9.01 4.18 7.15
N VAL A 64 -8.76 3.07 6.44
CA VAL A 64 -8.40 1.79 7.04
C VAL A 64 -7.13 1.96 7.88
N TYR A 65 -6.08 2.57 7.32
CA TYR A 65 -4.83 2.81 8.06
C TYR A 65 -5.02 3.81 9.20
N LEU A 66 -5.81 4.87 9.00
CA LEU A 66 -6.08 5.83 10.07
C LEU A 66 -6.87 5.18 11.23
N ALA A 67 -7.87 4.35 10.92
CA ALA A 67 -8.66 3.62 11.90
C ALA A 67 -7.79 2.62 12.68
N GLU A 68 -6.90 1.90 12.00
CA GLU A 68 -5.94 0.98 12.62
C GLU A 68 -5.08 1.71 13.67
N ARG A 69 -4.51 2.85 13.29
CA ARG A 69 -3.62 3.66 14.14
C ARG A 69 -4.32 4.38 15.30
N THR A 70 -5.62 4.63 15.20
CA THR A 70 -6.36 5.45 16.17
C THR A 70 -7.32 4.66 17.05
N LEU A 71 -8.03 3.67 16.47
CA LEU A 71 -9.06 2.87 17.14
C LEU A 71 -8.49 1.55 17.67
N ALA A 72 -7.67 0.84 16.88
CA ALA A 72 -7.17 -0.47 17.29
C ALA A 72 -6.08 -0.41 18.37
N ARG A 73 -5.42 0.75 18.51
CA ARG A 73 -4.42 1.12 19.55
C ARG A 73 -3.53 -0.06 19.95
N ALA A 74 -2.74 -0.53 18.98
CA ALA A 74 -1.81 -1.62 19.16
C ALA A 74 -0.80 -1.27 20.29
N PRO A 75 -0.71 -2.04 21.39
CA PRO A 75 0.18 -1.71 22.51
C PRO A 75 1.66 -1.59 22.10
N GLU A 76 2.07 -2.35 21.10
CA GLU A 76 3.43 -2.34 20.54
C GLU A 76 3.80 -0.98 19.91
N ASP A 77 2.82 -0.21 19.43
CA ASP A 77 3.07 1.10 18.79
C ASP A 77 3.67 2.11 19.76
N GLY A 78 3.37 2.00 21.06
CA GLY A 78 3.96 2.85 22.09
C GLY A 78 5.49 2.72 22.16
N PHE A 79 6.04 1.57 21.77
CA PHE A 79 7.47 1.31 21.78
C PHE A 79 8.09 1.47 20.39
N THR A 80 7.41 0.99 19.36
CA THR A 80 7.93 0.93 17.99
C THR A 80 7.81 2.29 17.28
N CYS A 81 6.72 3.01 17.54
CA CYS A 81 6.36 4.26 16.85
C CYS A 81 5.87 5.36 17.82
N PRO A 82 6.66 5.73 18.85
CA PRO A 82 6.23 6.70 19.86
C PRO A 82 5.89 8.07 19.27
N ASP A 83 6.65 8.53 18.26
CA ASP A 83 6.41 9.81 17.59
C ASP A 83 5.04 9.86 16.90
N ARG A 84 4.64 8.75 16.26
CA ARG A 84 3.33 8.62 15.60
C ARG A 84 2.21 8.72 16.63
N VAL A 85 2.33 7.99 17.74
CA VAL A 85 1.35 7.99 18.82
C VAL A 85 1.21 9.39 19.43
N ALA A 86 2.32 10.03 19.75
CA ALA A 86 2.34 11.38 20.30
C ALA A 86 1.70 12.39 19.34
N TRP A 87 2.03 12.31 18.04
CA TRP A 87 1.46 13.21 17.03
C TRP A 87 -0.06 13.05 16.89
N LEU A 88 -0.56 11.82 16.78
CA LEU A 88 -2.00 11.54 16.66
C LEU A 88 -2.77 12.03 17.90
N GLN A 89 -2.18 11.89 19.09
CA GLN A 89 -2.78 12.38 20.33
C GLN A 89 -2.77 13.91 20.42
N GLY A 90 -1.69 14.56 19.99
CA GLY A 90 -1.57 16.03 19.99
C GLY A 90 -2.45 16.72 18.94
N HIS A 91 -2.86 16.02 17.89
CA HIS A 91 -3.59 16.60 16.74
C HIS A 91 -4.98 15.98 16.54
N ARG A 92 -5.66 15.51 17.61
CA ARG A 92 -6.96 14.83 17.51
C ARG A 92 -8.01 15.55 16.68
N GLY A 93 -8.16 16.87 16.84
CA GLY A 93 -9.13 17.65 16.06
C GLY A 93 -8.86 17.61 14.57
N LEU A 94 -7.58 17.75 14.16
CA LEU A 94 -7.16 17.60 12.78
C LEU A 94 -7.40 16.18 12.26
N VAL A 95 -7.06 15.16 13.06
CA VAL A 95 -7.26 13.76 12.70
C VAL A 95 -8.75 13.46 12.44
N VAL A 96 -9.64 13.96 13.29
CA VAL A 96 -11.10 13.82 13.10
C VAL A 96 -11.55 14.55 11.83
N GLY A 97 -11.04 15.76 11.58
CA GLY A 97 -11.32 16.49 10.35
C GLY A 97 -10.89 15.73 9.09
N VAL A 98 -9.67 15.17 9.09
CA VAL A 98 -9.16 14.34 8.00
C VAL A 98 -10.01 13.09 7.81
N ALA A 99 -10.36 12.39 8.90
CA ALA A 99 -11.24 11.23 8.82
C ALA A 99 -12.60 11.60 8.20
N GLY A 100 -13.20 12.72 8.59
CA GLY A 100 -14.45 13.23 8.01
C GLY A 100 -14.34 13.51 6.51
N LEU A 101 -13.25 14.14 6.06
CA LEU A 101 -13.00 14.39 4.65
C LEU A 101 -12.82 13.10 3.86
N LEU A 102 -12.09 12.12 4.39
CA LEU A 102 -11.90 10.83 3.74
C LEU A 102 -13.21 10.04 3.67
N VAL A 103 -14.04 10.07 4.71
CA VAL A 103 -15.38 9.44 4.71
C VAL A 103 -16.27 10.09 3.66
N ALA A 104 -16.30 11.42 3.59
CA ALA A 104 -17.08 12.14 2.59
C ALA A 104 -16.60 11.82 1.17
N GLY A 105 -15.28 11.85 0.92
CA GLY A 105 -14.70 11.50 -0.38
C GLY A 105 -14.99 10.07 -0.80
N CYS A 106 -14.84 9.11 0.12
CA CYS A 106 -15.20 7.71 -0.12
C CYS A 106 -16.70 7.57 -0.42
N GLY A 107 -17.57 8.17 0.40
CA GLY A 107 -19.02 8.14 0.22
C GLY A 107 -19.45 8.68 -1.14
N LEU A 108 -18.91 9.84 -1.55
CA LEU A 108 -19.18 10.42 -2.86
C LEU A 108 -18.73 9.53 -4.02
N GLY A 109 -17.53 8.95 -3.92
CA GLY A 109 -17.01 8.07 -4.96
C GLY A 109 -17.81 6.77 -5.08
N LEU A 110 -18.24 6.17 -3.96
CA LEU A 110 -19.05 4.94 -3.95
C LEU A 110 -20.37 5.09 -4.70
N LEU A 111 -20.97 6.28 -4.72
CA LEU A 111 -22.23 6.52 -5.45
C LEU A 111 -22.10 6.38 -6.97
N ALA A 112 -20.88 6.47 -7.50
CA ALA A 112 -20.60 6.43 -8.93
C ALA A 112 -20.05 5.07 -9.42
N LEU A 113 -19.73 4.14 -8.51
CA LEU A 113 -19.14 2.85 -8.87
C LEU A 113 -20.18 1.83 -9.35
N ARG A 114 -19.73 0.89 -10.18
CA ARG A 114 -20.58 -0.22 -10.64
C ARG A 114 -20.89 -1.20 -9.49
N PRO A 115 -22.08 -1.84 -9.49
CA PRO A 115 -22.49 -2.74 -8.41
C PRO A 115 -21.53 -3.90 -8.12
N MET A 116 -20.89 -4.47 -9.15
CA MET A 116 -19.90 -5.54 -8.95
C MET A 116 -18.63 -5.03 -8.25
N THR A 117 -18.17 -3.83 -8.62
CA THR A 117 -17.04 -3.15 -7.98
C THR A 117 -17.36 -2.86 -6.52
N LEU A 118 -18.57 -2.36 -6.24
CA LEU A 118 -19.07 -2.13 -4.87
C LEU A 118 -19.09 -3.42 -4.06
N GLY A 119 -19.63 -4.51 -4.62
CA GLY A 119 -19.67 -5.82 -3.96
C GLY A 119 -18.28 -6.31 -3.57
N LEU A 120 -17.30 -6.21 -4.47
CA LEU A 120 -15.92 -6.54 -4.16
C LEU A 120 -15.32 -5.59 -3.09
N GLY A 121 -15.59 -4.28 -3.20
CA GLY A 121 -15.16 -3.29 -2.22
C GLY A 121 -15.67 -3.59 -0.82
N VAL A 122 -16.93 -4.02 -0.67
CA VAL A 122 -17.50 -4.47 0.61
C VAL A 122 -16.76 -5.69 1.14
N VAL A 123 -16.51 -6.70 0.30
CA VAL A 123 -15.76 -7.91 0.71
C VAL A 123 -14.36 -7.56 1.20
N LEU A 124 -13.64 -6.69 0.48
CA LEU A 124 -12.30 -6.23 0.88
C LEU A 124 -12.34 -5.38 2.15
N GLY A 125 -13.34 -4.51 2.29
CA GLY A 125 -13.55 -3.71 3.49
C GLY A 125 -13.83 -4.56 4.73
N LEU A 126 -14.68 -5.59 4.60
CA LEU A 126 -14.95 -6.56 5.66
C LEU A 126 -13.71 -7.37 6.02
N ALA A 127 -12.91 -7.79 5.03
CA ALA A 127 -11.64 -8.47 5.27
C ALA A 127 -10.65 -7.56 6.03
N GLY A 128 -10.56 -6.28 5.67
CA GLY A 128 -9.75 -5.28 6.37
C GLY A 128 -10.23 -5.04 7.81
N ALA A 129 -11.54 -4.92 8.03
CA ALA A 129 -12.12 -4.79 9.36
C ALA A 129 -11.86 -6.04 10.21
N GLY A 130 -12.05 -7.23 9.63
CA GLY A 130 -11.75 -8.51 10.27
C GLY A 130 -10.28 -8.64 10.66
N TYR A 131 -9.37 -8.11 9.85
CA TYR A 131 -7.94 -8.06 10.17
C TYR A 131 -7.63 -7.23 11.43
N MET A 132 -8.35 -6.10 11.63
CA MET A 132 -8.15 -5.22 12.80
C MET A 132 -8.80 -5.74 14.08
N LEU A 133 -9.95 -6.40 13.95
CA LEU A 133 -10.73 -6.86 15.08
C LEU A 133 -10.18 -8.17 15.65
N PRO A 134 -10.26 -8.40 16.97
CA PRO A 134 -9.97 -9.70 17.54
C PRO A 134 -11.11 -10.67 17.17
N VAL A 135 -10.86 -11.57 16.22
CA VAL A 135 -11.87 -12.54 15.73
C VAL A 135 -11.44 -13.97 16.11
N GLY A 136 -12.36 -14.75 16.70
CA GLY A 136 -12.18 -16.17 17.02
C GLY A 136 -11.94 -16.53 18.50
N PRO A 137 -11.89 -17.83 18.84
CA PRO A 137 -11.68 -18.31 20.22
C PRO A 137 -10.35 -17.81 20.78
N GLY A 138 -10.39 -17.13 21.92
CA GLY A 138 -9.19 -16.53 22.54
C GLY A 138 -8.87 -15.10 22.10
N ARG A 139 -9.72 -14.44 21.30
CA ARG A 139 -9.62 -13.00 20.93
C ARG A 139 -8.25 -12.60 20.34
N ARG A 140 -7.56 -13.52 19.67
CA ARG A 140 -6.30 -13.23 18.98
C ARG A 140 -6.59 -12.50 17.67
N ARG A 141 -5.85 -11.43 17.40
CA ARG A 141 -5.95 -10.69 16.13
C ARG A 141 -5.31 -11.50 15.00
N LEU A 142 -5.83 -11.41 13.78
CA LEU A 142 -5.27 -12.07 12.59
C LEU A 142 -3.78 -11.75 12.37
N LYS A 143 -3.34 -10.55 12.78
CA LYS A 143 -1.93 -10.13 12.75
C LYS A 143 -0.98 -11.00 13.60
N ALA A 144 -1.51 -11.80 14.53
CA ALA A 144 -0.71 -12.70 15.36
C ALA A 144 -0.31 -14.00 14.65
N HIS A 145 -0.86 -14.29 13.46
CA HIS A 145 -0.55 -15.51 12.72
C HIS A 145 0.53 -15.24 11.64
N PRO A 146 1.68 -15.93 11.70
CA PRO A 146 2.89 -15.62 10.92
C PRO A 146 2.64 -15.58 9.40
N TRP A 147 2.01 -16.62 8.86
CA TRP A 147 1.82 -16.78 7.41
C TRP A 147 0.57 -16.07 6.88
N LEU A 148 -0.43 -15.89 7.75
CA LEU A 148 -1.71 -15.38 7.35
C LEU A 148 -1.64 -13.87 7.17
N LYS A 149 -0.88 -13.16 8.03
CA LYS A 149 -0.69 -11.72 7.91
C LYS A 149 -0.14 -11.31 6.53
N PRO A 150 1.01 -11.85 6.05
CA PRO A 150 1.55 -11.46 4.76
C PRO A 150 0.63 -11.81 3.60
N ALA A 151 0.08 -13.03 3.59
CA ALA A 151 -0.81 -13.49 2.53
C ALA A 151 -2.10 -12.65 2.45
N THR A 152 -2.74 -12.38 3.59
CA THR A 152 -3.97 -11.58 3.65
C THR A 152 -3.72 -10.13 3.24
N ILE A 153 -2.66 -9.48 3.75
CA ILE A 153 -2.37 -8.08 3.39
C ILE A 153 -2.02 -7.97 1.91
N SER A 154 -0.98 -8.66 1.46
CA SER A 154 -0.53 -8.54 0.07
C SER A 154 -1.58 -9.05 -0.92
N GLY A 155 -2.34 -10.09 -0.56
CA GLY A 155 -3.44 -10.62 -1.37
C GLY A 155 -4.61 -9.64 -1.49
N ALA A 156 -5.06 -9.03 -0.39
CA ALA A 156 -6.14 -8.04 -0.42
C ALA A 156 -5.74 -6.80 -1.24
N TRP A 157 -4.50 -6.33 -1.08
CA TRP A 157 -3.95 -5.24 -1.89
C TRP A 157 -3.88 -5.60 -3.37
N ALA A 158 -3.39 -6.79 -3.73
CA ALA A 158 -3.29 -7.23 -5.12
C ALA A 158 -4.68 -7.40 -5.77
N VAL A 159 -5.62 -8.03 -5.07
CA VAL A 159 -7.00 -8.20 -5.54
C VAL A 159 -7.66 -6.84 -5.71
N GLY A 160 -7.56 -5.94 -4.72
CA GLY A 160 -8.13 -4.60 -4.82
C GLY A 160 -7.52 -3.79 -5.97
N ALA A 161 -6.20 -3.80 -6.09
CA ALA A 161 -5.47 -3.05 -7.12
C ALA A 161 -5.73 -3.55 -8.55
N VAL A 162 -6.11 -4.82 -8.72
CA VAL A 162 -6.30 -5.42 -10.05
C VAL A 162 -7.77 -5.59 -10.40
N MET A 163 -8.53 -6.22 -9.51
CA MET A 163 -9.90 -6.62 -9.80
C MET A 163 -10.87 -5.44 -9.73
N MET A 164 -10.67 -4.48 -8.83
CA MET A 164 -11.57 -3.30 -8.78
C MET A 164 -11.53 -2.50 -10.09
N PRO A 165 -10.37 -2.04 -10.60
CA PRO A 165 -10.34 -1.32 -11.88
C PRO A 165 -10.78 -2.18 -13.08
N ALA A 166 -10.51 -3.50 -13.05
CA ALA A 166 -10.98 -4.39 -14.11
C ALA A 166 -12.51 -4.52 -14.14
N LEU A 167 -13.14 -4.73 -12.99
CA LEU A 167 -14.60 -4.80 -12.86
C LEU A 167 -15.23 -3.46 -13.22
N GLU A 168 -14.67 -2.36 -12.74
CA GLU A 168 -15.17 -1.02 -13.05
C GLU A 168 -15.12 -0.74 -14.56
N ALA A 169 -13.98 -1.04 -15.20
CA ALA A 169 -13.81 -0.91 -16.65
C ALA A 169 -14.57 -1.96 -17.48
N GLY A 170 -15.26 -2.92 -16.86
CA GLY A 170 -16.02 -3.97 -17.57
C GLY A 170 -15.14 -4.99 -18.28
N VAL A 171 -13.92 -5.20 -17.80
CA VAL A 171 -13.01 -6.23 -18.32
C VAL A 171 -13.51 -7.61 -17.90
N ALA A 172 -13.57 -8.53 -18.85
CA ALA A 172 -13.96 -9.91 -18.58
C ALA A 172 -12.97 -10.61 -17.65
N LEU A 173 -13.49 -11.48 -16.77
CA LEU A 173 -12.67 -12.29 -15.88
C LEU A 173 -11.97 -13.40 -16.68
N THR A 174 -10.69 -13.22 -16.96
CA THR A 174 -9.87 -14.13 -17.76
C THR A 174 -8.69 -14.66 -16.96
N GLY A 175 -8.05 -15.73 -17.45
CA GLY A 175 -6.80 -16.23 -16.87
C GLY A 175 -5.68 -15.17 -16.84
N MET A 176 -5.63 -14.27 -17.83
CA MET A 176 -4.68 -13.15 -17.84
C MET A 176 -4.93 -12.16 -16.70
N LEU A 177 -6.20 -11.88 -16.37
CA LEU A 177 -6.53 -11.02 -15.24
C LEU A 177 -6.14 -11.66 -13.91
N LEU A 178 -6.38 -12.98 -13.75
CA LEU A 178 -5.92 -13.73 -12.58
C LEU A 178 -4.39 -13.74 -12.48
N TRP A 179 -3.69 -13.89 -13.60
CA TRP A 179 -2.24 -13.75 -13.65
C TRP A 179 -1.80 -12.35 -13.21
N LEU A 180 -2.49 -11.29 -13.64
CA LEU A 180 -2.16 -9.92 -13.22
C LEU A 180 -2.31 -9.72 -11.70
N VAL A 181 -3.29 -10.38 -11.07
CA VAL A 181 -3.41 -10.41 -9.59
C VAL A 181 -2.16 -11.05 -8.97
N VAL A 182 -1.74 -12.22 -9.47
CA VAL A 182 -0.52 -12.91 -8.97
C VAL A 182 0.72 -12.06 -9.19
N TYR A 183 0.85 -11.44 -10.37
CA TYR A 183 1.94 -10.54 -10.71
C TYR A 183 2.02 -9.36 -9.73
N ARG A 184 0.90 -8.68 -9.44
CA ARG A 184 0.85 -7.60 -8.43
C ARG A 184 1.10 -8.10 -7.01
N TRP A 185 0.59 -9.28 -6.68
CA TRP A 185 0.84 -9.91 -5.39
C TRP A 185 2.33 -10.12 -5.13
N CYS A 186 3.07 -10.60 -6.14
CA CYS A 186 4.52 -10.77 -6.06
C CYS A 186 5.31 -9.46 -5.93
N LEU A 187 4.77 -8.30 -6.36
CA LEU A 187 5.37 -6.98 -6.09
C LEU A 187 5.18 -6.54 -4.64
N LEU A 188 3.98 -6.80 -4.12
CA LEU A 188 3.56 -6.37 -2.78
C LEU A 188 4.18 -7.25 -1.68
N LEU A 189 4.36 -8.54 -1.95
CA LEU A 189 4.84 -9.51 -0.97
C LEU A 189 6.21 -9.13 -0.36
N PRO A 190 7.25 -8.72 -1.11
CA PRO A 190 8.52 -8.23 -0.55
C PRO A 190 8.37 -7.12 0.49
N ASN A 191 7.48 -6.15 0.25
CA ASN A 191 7.22 -5.07 1.18
C ASN A 191 6.68 -5.64 2.50
N VAL A 192 5.66 -6.49 2.45
CA VAL A 192 5.05 -7.06 3.65
C VAL A 192 5.99 -8.02 4.40
N LEU A 193 6.81 -8.79 3.68
CA LEU A 193 7.78 -9.72 4.29
C LEU A 193 8.91 -8.99 5.04
N LEU A 194 9.36 -7.84 4.52
CA LEU A 194 10.56 -7.17 4.99
C LEU A 194 10.27 -5.91 5.83
N ALA A 195 9.11 -5.27 5.68
CA ALA A 195 8.73 -4.11 6.50
C ALA A 195 8.65 -4.47 7.98
N ASP A 196 8.11 -5.66 8.30
CA ASP A 196 8.05 -6.19 9.67
C ASP A 196 9.45 -6.41 10.30
N TRP A 197 10.53 -6.41 9.51
CA TRP A 197 11.89 -6.57 10.05
C TRP A 197 12.29 -5.42 10.97
N ALA A 198 11.87 -4.20 10.65
CA ALA A 198 12.13 -3.03 11.51
C ALA A 198 11.43 -3.14 12.87
N ASP A 199 10.29 -3.82 12.90
CA ASP A 199 9.41 -3.93 14.05
C ASP A 199 9.64 -5.22 14.85
N ARG A 200 10.50 -6.12 14.36
CA ARG A 200 10.81 -7.43 14.95
C ARG A 200 11.05 -7.39 16.46
N ALA A 201 11.83 -6.42 16.94
CA ALA A 201 12.14 -6.31 18.37
C ALA A 201 10.92 -5.89 19.20
N GLY A 202 10.07 -5.00 18.68
CA GLY A 202 8.80 -4.60 19.30
C GLY A 202 7.80 -5.76 19.29
N ASP A 203 7.66 -6.43 18.14
CA ASP A 203 6.82 -7.62 17.98
C ASP A 203 7.19 -8.72 18.97
N ALA A 204 8.48 -9.03 19.10
CA ALA A 204 8.97 -10.04 20.03
C ALA A 204 8.66 -9.68 21.49
N ARG A 205 8.82 -8.41 21.88
CA ARG A 205 8.46 -7.91 23.22
C ARG A 205 6.96 -7.98 23.49
N ALA A 206 6.13 -7.78 22.46
CA ALA A 206 4.69 -7.91 22.54
C ALA A 206 4.18 -9.37 22.45
N GLY A 207 5.09 -10.35 22.33
CA GLY A 207 4.73 -11.77 22.22
C GLY A 207 4.13 -12.14 20.86
N LEU A 208 4.31 -11.31 19.83
CA LEU A 208 3.80 -11.55 18.48
C LEU A 208 4.72 -12.52 17.72
N GLN A 209 4.09 -13.48 17.04
CA GLN A 209 4.79 -14.50 16.26
C GLN A 209 4.68 -14.20 14.76
N THR A 210 5.26 -13.08 14.32
CA THR A 210 5.36 -12.67 12.91
C THR A 210 6.45 -13.47 12.17
N LEU A 211 6.49 -13.41 10.83
CA LEU A 211 7.59 -14.05 10.08
C LEU A 211 8.95 -13.43 10.44
N ALA A 212 8.99 -12.12 10.69
CA ALA A 212 10.21 -11.44 11.11
C ALA A 212 10.74 -11.95 12.46
N THR A 213 9.87 -12.36 13.39
CA THR A 213 10.33 -12.96 14.66
C THR A 213 10.73 -14.42 14.53
N ARG A 214 10.19 -15.15 13.55
CA ARG A 214 10.43 -16.61 13.36
C ARG A 214 11.58 -16.97 12.43
N TYR A 215 11.82 -16.19 11.38
CA TYR A 215 12.77 -16.53 10.32
C TYR A 215 13.92 -15.52 10.25
N PRO A 216 15.12 -15.95 9.83
CA PRO A 216 16.22 -15.04 9.57
C PRO A 216 15.93 -14.16 8.34
N LEU A 217 16.49 -12.95 8.31
CA LEU A 217 16.32 -12.00 7.20
C LEU A 217 16.71 -12.60 5.85
N ALA A 218 17.76 -13.42 5.82
CA ALA A 218 18.20 -14.09 4.61
C ALA A 218 17.09 -14.96 3.97
N ALA A 219 16.32 -15.69 4.78
CA ALA A 219 15.20 -16.50 4.29
C ALA A 219 14.06 -15.63 3.75
N LEU A 220 13.75 -14.51 4.43
CA LEU A 220 12.73 -13.56 3.98
C LEU A 220 13.13 -12.88 2.66
N ARG A 221 14.41 -12.52 2.52
CA ARG A 221 14.97 -11.98 1.28
C ARG A 221 14.95 -12.99 0.15
N GLN A 222 15.27 -14.24 0.42
CA GLN A 222 15.20 -15.30 -0.58
C GLN A 222 13.76 -15.48 -1.08
N ALA A 223 12.78 -15.55 -0.18
CA ALA A 223 11.37 -15.64 -0.54
C ALA A 223 10.90 -14.42 -1.36
N ALA A 224 11.26 -13.21 -0.94
CA ALA A 224 10.97 -11.99 -1.67
C ALA A 224 11.62 -11.97 -3.07
N GLY A 225 12.90 -12.37 -3.17
CA GLY A 225 13.63 -12.44 -4.43
C GLY A 225 13.06 -13.48 -5.40
N LEU A 226 12.64 -14.65 -4.90
CA LEU A 226 11.97 -15.67 -5.71
C LEU A 226 10.64 -15.17 -6.25
N ALA A 227 9.82 -14.53 -5.41
CA ALA A 227 8.54 -13.95 -5.84
C ALA A 227 8.75 -12.89 -6.94
N LEU A 228 9.72 -12.00 -6.76
CA LEU A 228 10.07 -10.98 -7.76
C LEU A 228 10.59 -11.59 -9.05
N GLY A 229 11.48 -12.60 -8.97
CA GLY A 229 12.01 -13.30 -10.14
C GLY A 229 10.92 -13.98 -10.97
N LEU A 230 9.98 -14.65 -10.30
CA LEU A 230 8.81 -15.27 -10.97
C LEU A 230 7.93 -14.22 -11.63
N ALA A 231 7.66 -13.11 -10.96
CA ALA A 231 6.87 -12.02 -11.53
C ALA A 231 7.58 -11.36 -12.72
N MET A 232 8.90 -11.19 -12.65
CA MET A 232 9.68 -10.64 -13.76
C MET A 232 9.64 -11.57 -14.98
N ALA A 233 9.81 -12.88 -14.79
CA ALA A 233 9.73 -13.85 -15.87
C ALA A 233 8.33 -13.86 -16.52
N GLY A 234 7.27 -13.92 -15.70
CA GLY A 234 5.91 -13.92 -16.23
C GLY A 234 5.47 -12.57 -16.79
N GLY A 235 5.99 -11.46 -16.29
CA GLY A 235 5.76 -10.13 -16.88
C GLY A 235 6.49 -9.95 -18.21
N ALA A 236 7.69 -10.51 -18.37
CA ALA A 236 8.40 -10.53 -19.66
C ALA A 236 7.65 -11.39 -20.70
N LEU A 237 7.08 -12.52 -20.26
CA LEU A 237 6.20 -13.34 -21.10
C LEU A 237 4.91 -12.58 -21.46
N ALA A 238 4.30 -11.86 -20.52
CA ALA A 238 3.14 -11.03 -20.81
C ALA A 238 3.48 -9.92 -21.81
N ALA A 239 4.66 -9.29 -21.69
CA ALA A 239 5.15 -8.28 -22.63
C ALA A 239 5.31 -8.85 -24.04
N SER A 240 5.78 -10.09 -24.21
CA SER A 240 6.01 -10.66 -25.55
C SER A 240 4.73 -10.95 -26.34
N VAL A 241 3.57 -11.04 -25.66
CA VAL A 241 2.27 -11.28 -26.28
C VAL A 241 1.31 -10.09 -26.17
N ALA A 242 1.68 -9.03 -25.46
CA ALA A 242 0.86 -7.84 -25.29
C ALA A 242 0.83 -6.98 -26.56
N SER A 243 -0.31 -6.36 -26.84
CA SER A 243 -0.44 -5.38 -27.92
C SER A 243 0.39 -4.11 -27.68
N ASP A 244 0.64 -3.76 -26.42
CA ASP A 244 1.52 -2.66 -26.03
C ASP A 244 2.59 -3.16 -25.04
N PRO A 245 3.71 -3.72 -25.55
CA PRO A 245 4.76 -4.28 -24.70
C PRO A 245 5.49 -3.23 -23.86
N VAL A 246 5.48 -1.96 -24.28
CA VAL A 246 6.24 -0.89 -23.61
C VAL A 246 5.77 -0.69 -22.18
N ARG A 247 4.45 -0.74 -21.93
CA ARG A 247 3.89 -0.57 -20.58
C ARG A 247 4.34 -1.66 -19.62
N TRP A 248 4.41 -2.91 -20.11
CA TRP A 248 4.92 -4.03 -19.33
C TRP A 248 6.40 -3.86 -18.99
N TRP A 249 7.21 -3.41 -19.95
CA TRP A 249 8.63 -3.14 -19.69
C TRP A 249 8.84 -2.02 -18.68
N VAL A 250 8.06 -0.93 -18.75
CA VAL A 250 8.10 0.15 -17.75
C VAL A 250 7.71 -0.39 -16.37
N ASP A 251 6.67 -1.21 -16.28
CA ASP A 251 6.23 -1.78 -15.01
C ASP A 251 7.29 -2.73 -14.41
N LEU A 252 7.92 -3.56 -15.24
CA LEU A 252 8.99 -4.49 -14.86
C LEU A 252 10.23 -3.81 -14.28
N VAL A 253 10.53 -2.57 -14.68
CA VAL A 253 11.62 -1.80 -14.05
C VAL A 253 11.39 -1.67 -12.54
N GLY A 254 10.15 -1.48 -12.09
CA GLY A 254 9.80 -1.42 -10.67
C GLY A 254 10.15 -2.70 -9.92
N TYR A 255 9.91 -3.86 -10.54
CA TYR A 255 10.27 -5.16 -9.96
C TYR A 255 11.79 -5.34 -9.89
N GLY A 256 12.52 -4.92 -10.93
CA GLY A 256 13.99 -4.94 -10.93
C GLY A 256 14.58 -4.03 -9.85
N LEU A 257 14.05 -2.82 -9.69
CA LEU A 257 14.44 -1.90 -8.61
C LEU A 257 14.10 -2.47 -7.23
N MET A 258 12.92 -3.07 -7.06
CA MET A 258 12.52 -3.76 -5.84
C MET A 258 13.50 -4.88 -5.49
N LEU A 259 13.87 -5.70 -6.47
CA LEU A 259 14.85 -6.77 -6.29
C LEU A 259 16.22 -6.22 -5.88
N GLY A 260 16.68 -5.14 -6.53
CA GLY A 260 17.92 -4.45 -6.17
C GLY A 260 17.90 -3.96 -4.71
N VAL A 261 16.79 -3.41 -4.23
CA VAL A 261 16.62 -2.99 -2.83
C VAL A 261 16.60 -4.17 -1.87
N VAL A 262 15.86 -5.23 -2.19
CA VAL A 262 15.77 -6.45 -1.38
C VAL A 262 17.15 -7.08 -1.15
N LEU A 263 17.98 -7.12 -2.19
CA LEU A 263 19.32 -7.72 -2.16
C LEU A 263 20.41 -6.79 -1.64
N GLY A 264 20.32 -5.48 -1.92
CA GLY A 264 21.42 -4.53 -1.72
C GLY A 264 21.39 -3.73 -0.42
N VAL A 265 20.25 -3.60 0.26
CA VAL A 265 20.16 -2.78 1.48
C VAL A 265 20.74 -3.53 2.69
N PRO A 266 21.63 -2.92 3.50
CA PRO A 266 22.19 -3.59 4.69
C PRO A 266 21.15 -3.96 5.75
N GLU A 267 21.42 -5.01 6.54
CA GLU A 267 20.48 -5.53 7.55
C GLU A 267 20.13 -4.50 8.64
N GLY A 268 21.08 -3.62 9.00
CA GLY A 268 20.88 -2.57 9.99
C GLY A 268 19.97 -1.42 9.54
N ALA A 269 19.53 -1.40 8.29
CA ALA A 269 18.77 -0.29 7.72
C ALA A 269 17.24 -0.49 7.76
N GLY A 270 16.70 -1.28 8.68
CA GLY A 270 15.29 -1.73 8.69
C GLY A 270 14.24 -0.66 8.35
N ARG A 271 14.23 0.49 9.04
CA ARG A 271 13.27 1.58 8.74
C ARG A 271 13.48 2.24 7.38
N ARG A 272 14.74 2.35 6.92
CA ARG A 272 15.06 2.86 5.59
C ARG A 272 14.63 1.87 4.51
N LEU A 273 14.84 0.57 4.76
CA LEU A 273 14.37 -0.51 3.88
C LEU A 273 12.86 -0.42 3.69
N GLY A 274 12.06 -0.37 4.77
CA GLY A 274 10.60 -0.24 4.69
C GLY A 274 10.16 0.93 3.79
N ARG A 275 10.69 2.13 4.00
CA ARG A 275 10.35 3.30 3.18
C ARG A 275 10.73 3.14 1.70
N LEU A 276 11.88 2.54 1.40
CA LEU A 276 12.27 2.28 0.02
C LEU A 276 11.32 1.28 -0.64
N LEU A 277 10.90 0.25 0.10
CA LEU A 277 9.91 -0.71 -0.39
C LEU A 277 8.56 -0.01 -0.64
N ASP A 278 8.09 0.86 0.25
CA ASP A 278 6.83 1.61 0.07
C ASP A 278 6.86 2.47 -1.20
N VAL A 279 7.97 3.18 -1.45
CA VAL A 279 8.17 3.97 -2.67
C VAL A 279 8.12 3.09 -3.92
N LEU A 280 8.72 1.90 -3.87
CA LEU A 280 8.74 0.98 -5.00
C LEU A 280 7.43 0.23 -5.20
N VAL A 281 6.63 0.03 -4.16
CA VAL A 281 5.24 -0.45 -4.30
C VAL A 281 4.39 0.56 -5.07
N ALA A 282 4.69 1.85 -4.95
CA ALA A 282 4.04 2.91 -5.74
C ALA A 282 4.55 3.02 -7.19
N TRP A 283 5.54 2.21 -7.61
CA TRP A 283 6.07 2.23 -8.98
C TRP A 283 5.02 2.17 -10.09
N PRO A 284 3.87 1.48 -9.94
CA PRO A 284 2.86 1.44 -11.00
C PRO A 284 2.29 2.83 -11.37
N LEU A 285 2.51 3.86 -10.55
CA LEU A 285 2.30 5.25 -10.94
C LEU A 285 3.18 5.67 -12.12
N VAL A 286 4.46 5.27 -12.14
CA VAL A 286 5.38 5.54 -13.25
C VAL A 286 4.89 4.85 -14.52
N THR A 287 4.38 3.63 -14.42
CA THR A 287 3.74 2.92 -15.54
C THR A 287 2.57 3.73 -16.11
N ALA A 288 1.70 4.25 -15.24
CA ALA A 288 0.58 5.08 -15.66
C ALA A 288 1.02 6.42 -16.27
N LEU A 289 1.94 7.14 -15.64
CA LEU A 289 2.47 8.41 -16.15
C LEU A 289 3.18 8.23 -17.50
N GLY A 290 3.92 7.13 -17.67
CA GLY A 290 4.55 6.77 -18.94
C GLY A 290 3.50 6.53 -20.03
N ALA A 291 2.44 5.78 -19.72
CA ALA A 291 1.32 5.58 -20.66
C ALA A 291 0.62 6.90 -21.02
N TRP A 292 0.44 7.82 -20.06
CA TRP A 292 -0.17 9.13 -20.27
C TRP A 292 0.70 10.01 -21.17
N GLY A 293 2.00 10.12 -20.88
CA GLY A 293 2.94 10.93 -21.66
C GLY A 293 3.11 10.47 -23.10
N MET A 294 2.81 9.20 -23.39
CA MET A 294 2.79 8.65 -24.76
C MET A 294 1.45 8.86 -25.47
N GLY A 295 0.44 9.47 -24.83
CA GLY A 295 -0.91 9.64 -25.39
C GLY A 295 -1.71 8.34 -25.46
N ARG A 296 -1.46 7.41 -24.54
CA ARG A 296 -2.02 6.04 -24.58
C ARG A 296 -2.87 5.66 -23.37
N LEU A 297 -3.35 6.65 -22.61
CA LEU A 297 -4.31 6.47 -21.51
C LEU A 297 -5.70 6.98 -21.90
#